data_AF-A0A2I0UH72-F1
#
_entry.id   AF-A0A2I0UH72-F1
#
_cell.length_a   1.000
_cell.length_b   1.000
_cell.length_c   1.000
_cell.angle_alpha   90.00
_cell.angle_beta   90.00
_cell.angle_gamma   90.00
#
_symmetry.space_group_name_H-M   'P 1'
#
loop_
_entity.id
_entity.type
_entity.pdbx_description
1 polymer ?
#
loop_
_entity_poly.entity_id
_entity_poly.type
_entity_poly.pdbx_seq_one_letter_code
_entity_poly.pdbx_strand_id
1 'polypeptide(L)'
;MINSLANKAEVVVTYHKPHLEYCIQLWSPQHRKDMDLLEQVQRRAMKMIRELEHLSYEDRLRELGLFSLEKRMLQGELIAPSNI
;
A
#
# COMPACT_ATOMS: atom_id res chain seq x y z
N MET A 1 3.75 -13.97 -21.13
CA MET A 1 2.92 -13.98 -19.89
C MET A 1 3.55 -13.20 -18.74
N ILE A 2 4.88 -13.26 -18.53
CA ILE A 2 5.57 -12.54 -17.44
C ILE A 2 5.45 -11.00 -17.54
N ASN A 3 5.57 -10.44 -18.76
CA ASN A 3 5.55 -8.98 -18.95
C ASN A 3 4.19 -8.33 -18.66
N SER A 4 3.07 -9.03 -18.85
CA SER A 4 1.74 -8.45 -18.60
C SER A 4 1.44 -8.28 -17.11
N LEU A 5 2.00 -9.16 -16.27
CA LEU A 5 1.83 -9.07 -14.83
C LEU A 5 2.69 -7.97 -14.25
N ALA A 6 3.95 -7.94 -14.66
CA ALA A 6 4.90 -6.89 -14.28
C ALA A 6 4.34 -5.50 -14.62
N ASN A 7 3.80 -5.29 -15.83
CA ASN A 7 3.20 -4.01 -16.22
C ASN A 7 1.98 -3.62 -15.38
N LYS A 8 1.05 -4.55 -15.08
CA LYS A 8 -0.13 -4.25 -14.24
C LYS A 8 0.26 -3.99 -12.79
N ALA A 9 1.17 -4.79 -12.25
CA ALA A 9 1.73 -4.61 -10.91
C ALA A 9 2.47 -3.27 -10.81
N GLU A 10 3.25 -2.90 -11.82
CA GLU A 10 3.98 -1.63 -11.90
C GLU A 10 3.03 -0.43 -11.97
N VAL A 11 1.91 -0.51 -12.70
CA VAL A 11 0.89 0.55 -12.70
C VAL A 11 0.24 0.71 -11.32
N VAL A 12 -0.10 -0.39 -10.64
CA VAL A 12 -0.67 -0.33 -9.28
C VAL A 12 0.34 0.22 -8.29
N VAL A 13 1.58 -0.26 -8.32
CA VAL A 13 2.68 0.18 -7.44
C VAL A 13 3.02 1.65 -7.69
N THR A 14 3.11 2.08 -8.96
CA THR A 14 3.48 3.44 -9.36
C THR A 14 2.37 4.45 -9.06
N TYR A 15 1.09 4.07 -9.17
CA TYR A 15 -0.02 4.95 -8.81
C TYR A 15 -0.16 5.06 -7.28
N HIS A 16 0.00 3.95 -6.56
CA HIS A 16 -0.28 3.92 -5.12
C HIS A 16 0.90 4.43 -4.27
N LYS A 17 2.16 4.16 -4.63
CA LYS A 17 3.34 4.58 -3.87
C LYS A 17 3.42 6.09 -3.59
N PRO A 18 3.39 6.99 -4.59
CA PRO A 18 3.58 8.42 -4.36
C PRO A 18 2.43 9.04 -3.55
N HIS A 19 1.19 8.61 -3.80
CA HIS A 19 0.05 9.06 -3.02
C HIS A 19 0.13 8.59 -1.56
N LEU A 20 0.60 7.36 -1.33
CA LEU A 20 0.74 6.79 0.01
C LEU A 20 1.92 7.36 0.78
N GLU A 21 3.05 7.64 0.12
CA GLU A 21 4.22 8.28 0.71
C GLU A 21 3.94 9.74 1.11
N TYR A 22 3.21 10.50 0.27
CA TYR A 22 2.74 11.84 0.63
C TYR A 22 1.78 11.80 1.83
N CYS A 23 0.83 10.86 1.80
CA CYS A 23 -0.10 10.60 2.88
C CYS A 23 0.63 10.38 4.22
N ILE A 24 1.66 9.52 4.26
CA ILE A 24 2.42 9.20 5.48
C ILE A 24 3.02 10.43 6.19
N GLN A 25 3.42 11.48 5.47
CA GLN A 25 3.97 12.70 6.07
C GLN A 25 2.92 13.59 6.76
N LEU A 26 1.64 13.41 6.45
CA LEU A 26 0.54 14.26 6.90
C LEU A 26 -0.28 13.65 8.06
N TRP A 27 -0.11 12.35 8.34
CA TRP A 27 -1.03 11.64 9.22
C TRP A 27 -0.67 11.73 10.70
N SER A 28 -1.55 12.37 11.47
CA SER A 28 -1.66 12.16 12.93
C SER A 28 -2.47 10.90 13.28
N PRO A 29 -2.32 10.31 14.49
CA PRO A 29 -3.08 9.14 14.95
C PRO A 29 -4.61 9.26 14.84
N GLN A 30 -5.17 10.48 14.81
CA GLN A 30 -6.58 10.75 14.54
C GLN A 30 -7.07 10.22 13.18
N HIS A 31 -6.18 10.03 12.20
CA HIS A 31 -6.52 9.67 10.83
C HIS A 31 -6.40 8.17 10.54
N ARG A 32 -6.27 7.33 11.58
CA ARG A 32 -6.26 5.86 11.43
C ARG A 32 -7.49 5.34 10.67
N LYS A 33 -8.64 6.01 10.78
CA LYS A 33 -9.86 5.66 10.02
C LYS A 33 -9.70 5.84 8.51
N ASP A 34 -8.97 6.87 8.08
CA ASP A 34 -8.71 7.12 6.67
C ASP A 34 -7.71 6.09 6.11
N MET A 35 -6.82 5.58 6.96
CA MET A 35 -5.93 4.47 6.59
C MET A 35 -6.67 3.16 6.37
N ASP A 36 -7.65 2.81 7.20
CA ASP A 36 -8.47 1.61 6.98
C ASP A 36 -9.20 1.68 5.63
N LEU A 37 -9.67 2.87 5.26
CA LEU A 37 -10.31 3.11 3.97
C LEU A 37 -9.30 2.96 2.82
N LEU A 38 -8.11 3.53 2.94
CA LEU A 38 -7.04 3.40 1.94
C LEU A 38 -6.57 1.95 1.78
N GLU A 39 -6.44 1.22 2.87
CA GLU A 39 -6.09 -0.20 2.88
C GLU A 39 -7.17 -1.02 2.18
N GLN A 40 -8.44 -0.68 2.38
CA GLN A 40 -9.56 -1.32 1.69
C GLN A 40 -9.56 -1.03 0.18
N VAL A 41 -9.24 0.21 -0.23
CA VAL A 41 -9.09 0.57 -1.64
C VAL A 41 -7.93 -0.21 -2.26
N GLN A 42 -6.78 -0.28 -1.59
CA GLN A 42 -5.62 -1.05 -2.04
C GLN A 42 -5.97 -2.55 -2.19
N ARG A 43 -6.68 -3.13 -1.23
CA ARG A 43 -7.18 -4.52 -1.29
C ARG A 43 -8.07 -4.77 -2.49
N ARG A 44 -8.99 -3.84 -2.79
CA ARG A 44 -9.89 -3.93 -3.95
C ARG A 44 -9.13 -3.81 -5.26
N ALA A 45 -8.20 -2.87 -5.37
CA ALA A 45 -7.35 -2.72 -6.56
C ALA A 45 -6.52 -3.99 -6.82
N MET A 46 -5.93 -4.58 -5.77
CA MET A 46 -5.15 -5.82 -5.90
C MET A 46 -6.03 -7.05 -6.22
N LYS A 47 -7.29 -7.08 -5.80
CA LYS A 47 -8.25 -8.13 -6.22
C LYS A 47 -8.55 -8.10 -7.72
N MET A 48 -8.41 -6.94 -8.37
CA MET A 48 -8.65 -6.83 -9.81
C MET A 48 -7.51 -7.41 -10.67
N ILE A 49 -6.37 -7.73 -10.05
CA ILE A 49 -5.26 -8.43 -10.70
C ILE A 49 -5.59 -9.93 -10.65
N ARG A 50 -6.12 -10.47 -11.76
CA ARG A 50 -6.59 -11.87 -11.87
C ARG A 50 -5.55 -12.88 -11.44
N GLU A 51 -4.29 -12.58 -11.68
CA GLU A 51 -3.18 -13.47 -11.39
C GLU A 51 -2.81 -13.47 -9.89
N LEU A 52 -3.32 -12.49 -9.12
CA LEU A 52 -3.21 -12.43 -7.66
C LEU A 52 -4.50 -12.87 -6.95
N GLU A 53 -5.58 -13.13 -7.70
CA GLU A 53 -6.92 -13.38 -7.16
C GLU A 53 -6.96 -14.52 -6.12
N HIS A 54 -6.15 -15.55 -6.33
CA HIS A 54 -6.07 -16.73 -5.46
C HIS A 54 -5.24 -16.50 -4.18
N LEU A 55 -4.44 -15.45 -4.12
CA LEU A 55 -3.55 -15.16 -2.99
C LEU A 55 -4.29 -14.42 -1.88
N SER A 56 -3.87 -14.65 -0.64
CA SER A 56 -4.30 -13.85 0.51
C SER A 56 -3.78 -12.41 0.38
N TYR A 57 -4.37 -11.46 1.11
CA TYR A 57 -3.89 -10.08 1.05
C TYR A 57 -2.41 -9.94 1.46
N GLU A 58 -1.97 -10.67 2.48
CA GLU A 58 -0.58 -10.67 2.94
C GLU A 58 0.37 -11.28 1.91
N ASP A 59 -0.05 -12.36 1.24
CA ASP A 59 0.75 -13.01 0.19
C ASP A 59 0.87 -12.11 -1.04
N ARG A 60 -0.20 -11.37 -1.39
CA ARG A 60 -0.15 -10.37 -2.47
C ARG A 60 0.82 -9.24 -2.17
N LEU A 61 0.83 -8.76 -0.92
CA LEU A 61 1.79 -7.76 -0.48
C LEU A 61 3.23 -8.28 -0.64
N ARG A 62 3.47 -9.53 -0.22
CA ARG A 62 4.78 -10.18 -0.36
C ARG A 62 5.22 -10.33 -1.81
N GLU A 63 4.33 -10.84 -2.67
CA GLU A 63 4.60 -11.04 -4.10
C GLU A 63 4.91 -9.72 -4.82
N LEU A 64 4.26 -8.63 -4.40
CA LEU A 64 4.47 -7.29 -4.93
C LEU A 64 5.60 -6.51 -4.23
N GLY A 65 6.27 -7.09 -3.23
CA GLY A 65 7.31 -6.40 -2.45
C GLY A 65 6.80 -5.15 -1.69
N LEU A 66 5.53 -5.16 -1.28
CA LEU A 66 4.86 -4.07 -0.60
C LEU A 66 4.68 -4.36 0.90
N PHE A 67 4.68 -3.30 1.71
CA PHE A 67 4.26 -3.37 3.12
C PHE A 67 2.79 -2.98 3.29
N SER A 68 2.14 -3.44 4.36
CA SER A 68 0.82 -2.91 4.76
C SER A 68 0.92 -1.41 5.08
N LEU A 69 -0.19 -0.68 4.97
CA LEU A 69 -0.19 0.76 5.23
C LEU A 69 0.16 1.08 6.69
N GLU A 70 -0.33 0.27 7.62
CA GLU A 70 0.01 0.39 9.05
C GLU A 70 1.51 0.24 9.30
N LYS A 71 2.16 -0.74 8.65
CA LYS A 71 3.61 -0.95 8.81
C LYS A 71 4.42 0.19 8.21
N ARG A 72 3.97 0.78 7.09
CA ARG A 72 4.62 1.96 6.50
C ARG A 72 4.44 3.21 7.34
N MET A 73 3.27 3.39 7.98
CA MET A 73 3.03 4.48 8.94
C MET A 73 3.97 4.35 10.13
N LEU A 74 4.06 3.17 10.75
CA LEU A 74 4.98 2.94 11.87
C LEU A 74 6.43 3.22 11.47
N GLN A 75 6.84 2.87 10.23
CA GLN A 75 8.15 3.27 9.71
C GLN A 75 8.29 4.79 9.55
N GLY A 76 7.25 5.49 9.07
CA GLY A 76 7.22 6.95 8.99
C GLY A 76 7.31 7.64 10.34
N GLU A 77 6.55 7.17 11.34
CA GLU A 77 6.59 7.67 12.73
C GLU A 77 7.96 7.43 13.39
N LEU A 78 8.60 6.29 13.11
CA LEU A 78 9.94 5.97 13.63
C LEU A 78 11.05 6.79 12.95
N ILE A 79 10.85 7.25 11.71
CA ILE A 79 11.82 8.04 10.95
C ILE A 79 11.62 9.56 11.15
N ALA A 80 10.38 10.01 11.42
CA ALA A 80 10.06 11.39 11.75
C ALA A 80 9.75 11.50 13.26
N PRO A 81 10.76 11.66 14.13
CA PRO A 81 10.50 11.97 15.52
C PRO A 81 9.90 13.37 15.57
N SER A 82 8.61 13.48 15.90
CA SER A 82 8.00 14.67 16.50
C SER A 82 8.62 16.01 16.06
N ASN A 83 8.34 16.46 14.84
CA ASN A 83 8.53 17.87 14.51
C ASN A 83 7.25 18.61 14.93
N ILE A 84 7.36 19.24 16.11
CA ILE A 84 6.63 20.41 16.68
C ILE A 84 5.16 20.59 16.26
#